data_AF-A0A7J5XGA9-F1
#
_entry.id   AF-A0A7J5XGA9-F1
#
_cell.length_a   1.000
_cell.length_b   1.000
_cell.length_c   1.000
_cell.angle_alpha   90.00
_cell.angle_beta   90.00
_cell.angle_gamma   90.00
#
_symmetry.space_group_name_H-M   'P 1'
#
loop_
_entity.id
_entity.type
_entity.pdbx_description
1 polymer ?
#
loop_
_entity_poly.entity_id
_entity_poly.type
_entity_poly.pdbx_seq_one_letter_code
_entity_poly.pdbx_strand_id
1 'polypeptide(L)'
;MWEKICRKKKEHINKLCLQSVFCLVKSEICRKIETEISEVTTLRGEITALKAENDAAITTLTAQIDSQKQTLKELTEAANGSSDIVQELESKVKTLCGQVGTLSEKCLDLEGRSKRQNLRVAGVKEGKENGQRTRLFVAELLKEMLGLEKAPEIDRAHRALRRRAGDSELPRHLIARVHYCHAFEDIMKKVISTRDLTFQGQRIQIFRDLPTEVVKRRAAFTPTRKTLRDKPGVRFGLLYPDKLRVSHNELCLPCVLKSHTIIITRLFIIPFRFGDKLQNNLI
;
A
#
# COMPACT_ATOMS: atom_id res chain seq x y z
N MET A 1 14.45 130.35 -26.92
CA MET A 1 14.30 130.12 -25.46
C MET A 1 13.23 129.07 -25.15
N TRP A 2 12.06 129.14 -25.78
CA TRP A 2 10.96 128.17 -25.64
C TRP A 2 11.32 126.71 -25.99
N GLU A 3 12.10 126.46 -27.06
CA GLU A 3 12.47 125.10 -27.47
C GLU A 3 13.30 124.33 -26.42
N LYS A 4 14.22 124.99 -25.71
CA LYS A 4 15.02 124.37 -24.64
C LYS A 4 14.15 123.96 -23.44
N ILE A 5 13.13 124.75 -23.11
CA ILE A 5 12.18 124.47 -22.03
C ILE A 5 11.26 123.31 -22.43
N CYS A 6 10.75 123.30 -23.66
CA CYS A 6 9.99 122.18 -24.20
C CYS A 6 10.80 120.88 -24.23
N ARG A 7 12.10 120.93 -24.58
CA ARG A 7 12.98 119.75 -24.63
C ARG A 7 13.26 119.20 -23.22
N LYS A 8 13.54 120.06 -22.24
CA LYS A 8 13.76 119.68 -20.83
C LYS A 8 12.50 119.14 -20.15
N LYS A 9 11.32 119.71 -20.49
CA LYS A 9 10.01 119.20 -20.05
C LYS A 9 9.70 117.83 -20.68
N LYS A 10 10.04 117.63 -21.96
CA LYS A 10 9.93 116.33 -22.65
C LYS A 10 10.84 115.26 -22.03
N GLU A 11 12.08 115.59 -21.68
CA GLU A 11 13.01 114.69 -20.98
C GLU A 11 12.51 114.32 -19.57
N HIS A 12 11.97 115.27 -18.81
CA HIS A 12 11.40 115.00 -17.49
C HIS A 12 10.14 114.11 -17.58
N ILE A 13 9.27 114.34 -18.56
CA ILE A 13 8.11 113.49 -18.82
C ILE A 13 8.56 112.09 -19.27
N ASN A 14 9.56 111.98 -20.14
CA ASN A 14 10.12 110.69 -20.56
C ASN A 14 10.75 109.94 -19.37
N LYS A 15 11.45 110.63 -18.48
CA LYS A 15 12.03 110.03 -17.26
C LYS A 15 10.95 109.55 -16.29
N LEU A 16 9.89 110.33 -16.08
CA LEU A 16 8.73 109.93 -15.28
C LEU A 16 7.98 108.75 -15.92
N CYS A 17 7.84 108.75 -17.24
CA CYS A 17 7.22 107.66 -18.00
C CYS A 17 8.05 106.37 -17.90
N LEU A 18 9.38 106.45 -18.09
CA LEU A 18 10.30 105.33 -17.89
C LEU A 18 10.26 104.81 -16.44
N GLN A 19 10.21 105.71 -15.45
CA GLN A 19 10.09 105.32 -14.05
C GLN A 19 8.77 104.60 -13.77
N SER A 20 7.66 105.07 -14.35
CA SER A 20 6.34 104.44 -14.23
C SER A 20 6.31 103.05 -14.87
N VAL A 21 6.83 102.92 -16.10
CA VAL A 21 6.94 101.63 -16.81
C VAL A 21 7.85 100.67 -16.05
N PHE A 22 9.00 101.14 -15.54
CA PHE A 22 9.90 100.34 -14.71
C PHE A 22 9.23 99.87 -13.42
N CYS A 23 8.49 100.74 -12.73
CA CYS A 23 7.73 100.37 -11.53
C CYS A 23 6.65 99.32 -11.85
N LEU A 24 5.99 99.43 -13.00
CA LEU A 24 4.94 98.50 -13.41
C LEU A 24 5.53 97.11 -13.75
N VAL A 25 6.58 97.07 -14.56
CA VAL A 25 7.31 95.83 -14.89
C VAL A 25 7.91 95.19 -13.63
N LYS A 26 8.49 95.99 -12.73
CA LYS A 26 9.00 95.49 -11.44
C LYS A 26 7.89 94.85 -10.62
N SER A 27 6.72 95.49 -10.52
CA SER A 27 5.58 94.94 -9.78
C SER A 27 5.05 93.64 -10.38
N GLU A 28 4.99 93.54 -11.72
CA GLU A 28 4.58 92.31 -12.40
C GLU A 28 5.57 91.17 -12.19
N ILE A 29 6.88 91.45 -12.26
CA ILE A 29 7.94 90.47 -12.00
C ILE A 29 7.89 90.00 -10.55
N CYS A 30 7.80 90.92 -9.58
CA CYS A 30 7.67 90.57 -8.16
C CYS A 30 6.44 89.70 -7.91
N ARG A 31 5.29 90.05 -8.49
CA ARG A 31 4.06 89.25 -8.37
C ARG A 31 4.23 87.84 -8.94
N LYS A 32 4.87 87.69 -10.11
CA LYS A 32 5.16 86.38 -10.71
C LYS A 32 6.12 85.56 -9.84
N ILE A 33 7.15 86.18 -9.28
CA ILE A 33 8.09 85.51 -8.38
C ILE A 33 7.37 85.05 -7.10
N GLU A 34 6.51 85.87 -6.53
CA GLU A 34 5.73 85.52 -5.35
C GLU A 34 4.77 84.35 -5.60
N THR A 35 4.10 84.32 -6.76
CA THR A 35 3.24 83.19 -7.14
C THR A 35 4.03 81.91 -7.31
N GLU A 36 5.16 81.95 -8.03
CA GLU A 36 6.03 80.78 -8.22
C GLU A 36 6.63 80.29 -6.89
N ILE A 37 7.03 81.21 -5.99
CA ILE A 37 7.49 80.85 -4.65
C ILE A 37 6.36 80.16 -3.86
N SER A 38 5.12 80.65 -3.98
CA SER A 38 3.97 80.05 -3.30
C SER A 38 3.65 78.65 -3.83
N GLU A 39 3.83 78.40 -5.13
CA GLU A 39 3.65 77.08 -5.73
C GLU A 39 4.80 76.12 -5.34
N VAL A 40 6.03 76.62 -5.28
CA VAL A 40 7.17 75.80 -4.82
C VAL A 40 7.04 75.43 -3.34
N THR A 41 6.49 76.30 -2.49
CA THR A 41 6.28 75.98 -1.07
C THR A 41 5.16 74.95 -0.87
N THR A 42 4.07 75.02 -1.64
CA THR A 42 3.01 73.99 -1.59
C THR A 42 3.53 72.64 -2.05
N LEU A 43 4.23 72.57 -3.19
CA LEU A 43 4.82 71.33 -3.70
C LEU A 43 5.84 70.73 -2.73
N ARG A 44 6.65 71.56 -2.06
CA ARG A 44 7.56 71.08 -1.01
C ARG A 44 6.80 70.47 0.16
N GLY A 45 5.69 71.08 0.59
CA GLY A 45 4.81 70.55 1.63
C GLY A 45 4.25 69.18 1.26
N GLU A 46 3.70 69.05 0.05
CA GLU A 46 3.18 67.78 -0.48
C GLU A 46 4.27 66.69 -0.55
N ILE A 47 5.47 67.03 -1.03
CA ILE A 47 6.61 66.09 -1.06
C ILE A 47 6.99 65.65 0.36
N THR A 48 7.00 66.55 1.34
CA THR A 48 7.30 66.17 2.73
C THR A 48 6.22 65.28 3.34
N ALA A 49 4.94 65.52 3.03
CA ALA A 49 3.83 64.69 3.47
C ALA A 49 3.91 63.28 2.87
N LEU A 50 4.13 63.18 1.54
CA LEU A 50 4.30 61.91 0.85
C LEU A 50 5.52 61.13 1.33
N LYS A 51 6.62 61.82 1.67
CA LYS A 51 7.80 61.18 2.28
C LYS A 51 7.45 60.58 3.64
N ALA A 52 6.76 61.34 4.49
CA ALA A 52 6.36 60.84 5.81
C ALA A 52 5.40 59.64 5.71
N GLU A 53 4.46 59.66 4.76
CA GLU A 53 3.55 58.53 4.51
C GLU A 53 4.32 57.30 4.00
N ASN A 54 5.26 57.48 3.07
CA ASN A 54 6.12 56.41 2.58
C ASN A 54 6.99 55.81 3.69
N ASP A 55 7.58 56.64 4.57
CA ASP A 55 8.38 56.16 5.70
C ASP A 55 7.52 55.36 6.70
N ALA A 56 6.28 55.81 6.94
CA ALA A 56 5.31 55.07 7.76
C ALA A 56 4.90 53.73 7.11
N ALA A 57 4.71 53.71 5.79
CA ALA A 57 4.41 52.48 5.06
C ALA A 57 5.61 51.50 5.08
N ILE A 58 6.84 52.01 4.88
CA ILE A 58 8.07 51.21 4.92
C ILE A 58 8.26 50.59 6.31
N THR A 59 8.13 51.37 7.38
CA THR A 59 8.25 50.85 8.75
C THR A 59 7.21 49.76 9.05
N THR A 60 5.96 49.97 8.63
CA THR A 60 4.90 48.95 8.77
C THR A 60 5.23 47.67 8.00
N LEU A 61 5.66 47.79 6.74
CA LEU A 61 6.03 46.64 5.92
C LEU A 61 7.25 45.89 6.48
N THR A 62 8.26 46.60 7.00
CA THR A 62 9.42 45.96 7.63
C THR A 62 9.03 45.15 8.86
N ALA A 63 8.13 45.67 9.71
CA ALA A 63 7.62 44.95 10.86
C ALA A 63 6.82 43.70 10.46
N GLN A 64 5.99 43.80 9.42
CA GLN A 64 5.26 42.65 8.88
C GLN A 64 6.20 41.58 8.30
N ILE A 65 7.23 42.00 7.56
CA ILE A 65 8.25 41.10 7.00
C ILE A 65 8.98 40.36 8.11
N ASP A 66 9.34 41.04 9.20
CA ASP A 66 10.06 40.39 10.31
C ASP A 66 9.16 39.42 11.09
N SER A 67 7.88 39.76 11.28
CA SER A 67 6.89 38.81 11.81
C SER A 67 6.74 37.59 10.91
N GLN A 68 6.61 37.78 9.59
CA GLN A 68 6.53 36.68 8.64
C GLN A 68 7.79 35.80 8.67
N LYS A 69 8.98 36.38 8.73
CA LYS A 69 10.23 35.62 8.87
C LYS A 69 10.23 34.75 10.12
N GLN A 70 9.71 35.25 11.25
CA GLN A 70 9.61 34.46 12.47
C GLN A 70 8.66 33.27 12.29
N THR A 71 7.44 33.51 11.78
CA THR A 71 6.48 32.42 11.53
C THR A 71 7.02 31.37 10.56
N LEU A 72 7.77 31.78 9.53
CA LEU A 72 8.41 30.86 8.59
C LEU A 72 9.49 30.00 9.27
N LYS A 73 10.25 30.54 10.22
CA LYS A 73 11.22 29.76 11.00
C LYS A 73 10.52 28.71 11.85
N GLU A 74 9.50 29.10 12.60
CA GLU A 74 8.71 28.19 13.45
C GLU A 74 8.06 27.08 12.63
N LEU A 75 7.51 27.40 11.45
CA LEU A 75 6.94 26.41 10.53
C LEU A 75 8.00 25.46 9.98
N THR A 76 9.20 25.96 9.66
CA THR A 76 10.31 25.13 9.15
C THR A 76 10.78 24.16 10.23
N GLU A 77 10.92 24.62 11.47
CA GLU A 77 11.29 23.77 12.61
C GLU A 77 10.22 22.71 12.89
N ALA A 78 8.95 23.08 12.88
CA ALA A 78 7.85 22.13 13.05
C ALA A 78 7.77 21.11 11.90
N ALA A 79 8.03 21.53 10.66
CA ALA A 79 8.06 20.66 9.50
C ALA A 79 9.23 19.66 9.57
N ASN A 80 10.41 20.11 10.00
CA ASN A 80 11.57 19.24 10.20
C ASN A 80 11.29 18.21 11.30
N GLY A 81 10.76 18.65 12.45
CA GLY A 81 10.39 17.72 13.53
C GLY A 81 9.33 16.71 13.11
N SER A 82 8.35 17.13 12.30
CA SER A 82 7.36 16.21 11.73
C SER A 82 7.98 15.23 10.75
N SER A 83 8.92 15.67 9.91
CA SER A 83 9.67 14.81 8.98
C SER A 83 10.46 13.73 9.72
N ASP A 84 11.14 14.10 10.80
CA ASP A 84 11.92 13.15 11.62
C ASP A 84 11.02 12.10 12.26
N ILE A 85 9.86 12.50 12.80
CA ILE A 85 8.87 11.58 13.38
C ILE A 85 8.33 10.63 12.32
N VAL A 86 8.03 11.13 11.12
CA VAL A 86 7.55 10.29 10.00
C VAL A 86 8.60 9.26 9.63
N GLN A 87 9.87 9.65 9.50
CA GLN A 87 10.96 8.72 9.19
C GLN A 87 11.13 7.65 10.28
N GLU A 88 11.02 8.03 11.56
CA GLU A 88 11.08 7.09 12.67
C GLU A 88 9.90 6.09 12.61
N LEU A 89 8.69 6.58 12.36
CA LEU A 89 7.49 5.74 12.22
C LEU A 89 7.60 4.78 11.05
N GLU A 90 8.09 5.22 9.89
CA GLU A 90 8.33 4.35 8.73
C GLU A 90 9.31 3.23 9.06
N SER A 91 10.38 3.54 9.79
CA SER A 91 11.37 2.54 10.23
C SER A 91 10.75 1.50 11.18
N LYS A 92 9.91 1.94 12.12
CA LYS A 92 9.17 1.08 13.05
C LYS A 92 8.17 0.19 12.31
N VAL A 93 7.40 0.75 11.37
CA VAL A 93 6.45 0.01 10.54
C VAL A 93 7.18 -1.07 9.72
N LYS A 94 8.31 -0.73 9.08
CA LYS A 94 9.10 -1.71 8.32
C LYS A 94 9.59 -2.87 9.19
N THR A 95 10.06 -2.56 10.39
CA THR A 95 10.52 -3.56 11.37
C THR A 95 9.37 -4.45 11.83
N LEU A 96 8.23 -3.86 12.19
CA LEU A 96 7.03 -4.58 12.62
C LEU A 96 6.49 -5.47 11.49
N CYS A 97 6.44 -4.99 10.25
CA CYS A 97 6.05 -5.80 9.09
C CYS A 97 6.95 -7.02 8.92
N GLY A 98 8.27 -6.86 9.10
CA GLY A 98 9.22 -7.98 9.07
C GLY A 98 9.00 -9.00 10.20
N GLN A 99 8.73 -8.51 11.41
CA GLN A 99 8.42 -9.36 12.57
C GLN A 99 7.10 -10.12 12.38
N VAL A 100 6.04 -9.46 11.91
CA VAL A 100 4.75 -10.07 11.60
C VAL A 100 4.90 -11.15 10.53
N GLY A 101 5.67 -10.89 9.46
CA GLY A 101 5.97 -11.89 8.44
C GLY A 101 6.65 -13.14 9.03
N THR A 102 7.70 -12.92 9.85
CA THR A 102 8.43 -14.01 10.51
C THR A 102 7.55 -14.80 11.47
N LEU A 103 6.70 -14.13 12.25
CA LEU A 103 5.76 -14.78 13.18
C LEU A 103 4.70 -15.57 12.42
N SER A 104 4.17 -15.03 11.32
CA SER A 104 3.21 -15.73 10.46
C SER A 104 3.79 -17.04 9.92
N GLU A 105 5.04 -17.02 9.43
CA GLU A 105 5.73 -18.21 8.95
C GLU A 105 5.97 -19.24 10.06
N LYS A 106 6.38 -18.79 11.26
CA LYS A 106 6.55 -19.66 12.43
C LYS A 106 5.23 -20.29 12.86
N CYS A 107 4.15 -19.52 12.93
CA CYS A 107 2.81 -20.03 13.24
C CYS A 107 2.36 -21.08 12.20
N LEU A 108 2.62 -20.83 10.91
CA LEU A 108 2.30 -21.78 9.85
C LEU A 108 3.10 -23.09 9.96
N ASP A 109 4.40 -23.02 10.30
CA ASP A 109 5.22 -24.22 10.53
C ASP A 109 4.74 -25.01 11.75
N LEU A 110 4.42 -24.34 12.86
CA LEU A 110 3.89 -24.97 14.07
C LEU A 110 2.54 -25.64 13.81
N GLU A 111 1.61 -24.95 13.15
CA GLU A 111 0.31 -25.51 12.77
C GLU A 111 0.51 -26.72 11.84
N GLY A 112 1.41 -26.59 10.87
CA GLY A 112 1.79 -27.67 9.96
C GLY A 112 2.31 -28.90 10.69
N ARG A 113 3.25 -28.74 11.62
CA ARG A 113 3.82 -29.82 12.45
C ARG A 113 2.75 -30.48 13.32
N SER A 114 1.88 -29.70 13.94
CA SER A 114 0.78 -30.20 14.76
C SER A 114 -0.21 -31.06 13.96
N LYS A 115 -0.43 -30.70 12.68
CA LYS A 115 -1.38 -31.39 11.79
C LYS A 115 -0.79 -32.54 10.96
N ARG A 116 0.52 -32.84 11.05
CA ARG A 116 1.17 -33.85 10.17
C ARG A 116 0.53 -35.23 10.22
N GLN A 117 0.00 -35.63 11.37
CA GLN A 117 -0.63 -36.94 11.58
C GLN A 117 -2.17 -36.87 11.53
N ASN A 118 -2.74 -35.72 11.15
CA ASN A 118 -4.18 -35.52 11.13
C ASN A 118 -4.76 -35.87 9.76
N LEU A 119 -5.79 -36.71 9.79
CA LEU A 119 -6.65 -37.05 8.67
C LEU A 119 -7.92 -36.22 8.72
N ARG A 120 -8.40 -35.85 7.54
CA ARG A 120 -9.69 -35.19 7.35
C ARG A 120 -10.57 -36.06 6.47
N VAL A 121 -11.70 -36.51 7.02
CA VAL A 121 -12.66 -37.39 6.36
C VAL A 121 -13.92 -36.60 6.03
N ALA A 122 -14.30 -36.57 4.76
CA ALA A 122 -15.48 -35.88 4.23
C ALA A 122 -16.50 -36.88 3.68
N GLY A 123 -17.79 -36.57 3.80
CA GLY A 123 -18.89 -37.40 3.27
C GLY A 123 -19.61 -38.29 4.30
N VAL A 124 -19.16 -38.30 5.57
CA VAL A 124 -19.84 -39.04 6.64
C VAL A 124 -21.07 -38.28 7.14
N LYS A 125 -22.27 -38.83 6.93
CA LYS A 125 -23.54 -38.25 7.42
C LYS A 125 -23.50 -37.94 8.91
N GLU A 126 -24.12 -36.82 9.29
CA GLU A 126 -24.23 -36.42 10.70
C GLU A 126 -25.02 -37.49 11.49
N GLY A 127 -24.54 -37.86 12.68
CA GLY A 127 -25.23 -38.82 13.55
C GLY A 127 -24.93 -40.29 13.26
N LYS A 128 -24.19 -40.62 12.19
CA LYS A 128 -23.76 -42.00 11.89
C LYS A 128 -22.82 -42.61 12.91
N GLU A 129 -22.22 -41.80 13.78
CA GLU A 129 -21.50 -42.31 14.94
C GLU A 129 -22.40 -43.08 15.93
N ASN A 130 -23.74 -42.90 15.87
CA ASN A 130 -24.72 -43.60 16.70
C ASN A 130 -24.39 -43.59 18.22
N GLY A 131 -23.78 -42.52 18.72
CA GLY A 131 -23.36 -42.40 20.12
C GLY A 131 -22.04 -43.11 20.48
N GLN A 132 -21.42 -43.83 19.53
CA GLN A 132 -20.08 -44.38 19.69
C GLN A 132 -19.05 -43.26 19.83
N ARG A 133 -17.98 -43.51 20.60
CA ARG A 133 -16.85 -42.58 20.68
C ARG A 133 -16.28 -42.38 19.28
N THR A 134 -16.23 -41.13 18.80
CA THR A 134 -15.80 -40.77 17.44
C THR A 134 -14.46 -41.40 17.04
N ARG A 135 -13.54 -41.58 18.00
CA ARG A 135 -12.24 -42.24 17.75
C ARG A 135 -12.37 -43.70 17.30
N LEU A 136 -13.29 -44.46 17.90
CA LEU A 136 -13.52 -45.87 17.59
C LEU A 136 -14.21 -46.00 16.24
N PHE A 137 -15.23 -45.15 16.02
CA PHE A 137 -15.93 -45.07 14.75
C PHE A 137 -14.97 -44.79 13.58
N VAL A 138 -14.06 -43.81 13.72
CA VAL A 138 -13.08 -43.50 12.66
C VAL A 138 -12.09 -44.66 12.46
N ALA A 139 -11.67 -45.33 13.53
CA ALA A 139 -10.77 -46.48 13.43
C ALA A 139 -11.42 -47.66 12.67
N GLU A 140 -12.67 -47.97 12.98
CA GLU A 140 -13.47 -49.00 12.29
C GLU A 140 -13.75 -48.62 10.84
N LEU A 141 -14.14 -47.37 10.59
CA LEU A 141 -14.33 -46.83 9.24
C LEU A 141 -13.07 -46.99 8.41
N LEU A 142 -11.89 -46.61 8.93
CA LEU A 142 -10.63 -46.77 8.19
C LEU A 142 -10.29 -48.24 7.93
N LYS A 143 -10.60 -49.13 8.89
CA LYS A 143 -10.37 -50.57 8.75
C LYS A 143 -11.20 -51.16 7.61
N GLU A 144 -12.50 -50.91 7.60
CA GLU A 144 -13.44 -51.42 6.58
C GLU A 144 -13.11 -50.83 5.20
N MET A 145 -12.91 -49.51 5.13
CA MET A 145 -12.70 -48.78 3.88
C MET A 145 -11.41 -49.15 3.14
N LEU A 146 -10.35 -49.44 3.89
CA LEU A 146 -9.02 -49.69 3.33
C LEU A 146 -8.62 -51.17 3.42
N GLY A 147 -9.52 -52.05 3.88
CA GLY A 147 -9.25 -53.47 4.10
C GLY A 147 -8.02 -53.69 4.99
N LEU A 148 -7.94 -52.98 6.12
CA LEU A 148 -6.82 -53.13 7.05
C LEU A 148 -7.04 -54.36 7.94
N GLU A 149 -5.99 -55.15 8.17
CA GLU A 149 -6.06 -56.30 9.09
C GLU A 149 -6.41 -55.84 10.52
N LYS A 150 -5.76 -54.77 10.97
CA LYS A 150 -5.97 -54.14 12.29
C LYS A 150 -6.48 -52.71 12.14
N ALA A 151 -7.40 -52.32 13.02
CA ALA A 151 -7.86 -50.94 13.10
C ALA A 151 -6.70 -50.03 13.59
N PRO A 152 -6.48 -48.87 12.95
CA PRO A 152 -5.42 -47.96 13.36
C PRO A 152 -5.73 -47.32 14.71
N GLU A 153 -4.69 -47.02 15.48
CA GLU A 153 -4.83 -46.33 16.76
C GLU A 153 -5.04 -44.82 16.54
N ILE A 154 -6.14 -44.31 17.07
CA ILE A 154 -6.57 -42.92 16.91
C ILE A 154 -6.55 -42.23 18.28
N ASP A 155 -5.67 -41.24 18.42
CA ASP A 155 -5.52 -40.46 19.66
C ASP A 155 -6.79 -39.65 19.95
N ARG A 156 -7.21 -38.89 18.94
CA ARG A 156 -8.28 -37.90 19.03
C ARG A 156 -9.05 -37.89 17.73
N ALA A 157 -10.37 -37.91 17.81
CA ALA A 157 -11.24 -37.69 16.67
C ALA A 157 -12.41 -36.82 17.09
N HIS A 158 -12.79 -35.89 16.22
CA HIS A 158 -13.91 -34.97 16.43
C HIS A 158 -14.44 -34.48 15.08
N ARG A 159 -15.67 -33.98 15.06
CA ARG A 159 -16.17 -33.23 13.90
C ARG A 159 -15.62 -31.80 13.92
N ALA A 160 -15.43 -31.24 12.73
CA ALA A 160 -15.06 -29.84 12.59
C ALA A 160 -16.04 -28.94 13.35
N LEU A 161 -15.50 -27.93 14.05
CA LEU A 161 -16.27 -27.01 14.87
C LEU A 161 -17.04 -26.01 13.99
N ARG A 162 -18.17 -26.47 13.44
CA ARG A 162 -19.14 -25.69 12.66
C ARG A 162 -20.55 -26.04 13.12
N ARG A 163 -21.52 -25.16 12.82
CA ARG A 163 -22.96 -25.45 13.00
C ARG A 163 -23.27 -26.80 12.36
N ARG A 164 -24.05 -27.62 13.06
CA ARG A 164 -24.54 -28.90 12.55
C ARG A 164 -25.27 -28.66 11.24
N ALA A 165 -24.82 -29.35 10.20
CA ALA A 165 -25.44 -29.27 8.89
C ALA A 165 -26.84 -29.90 8.95
N GLY A 166 -27.81 -29.29 8.27
CA GLY A 166 -29.11 -29.92 8.00
C GLY A 166 -28.98 -31.09 7.02
N ASP A 167 -30.03 -31.91 6.85
CA ASP A 167 -29.97 -33.10 5.98
C ASP A 167 -29.70 -32.79 4.49
N SER A 168 -30.02 -31.56 4.05
CA SER A 168 -29.74 -31.07 2.70
C SER A 168 -28.37 -30.40 2.54
N GLU A 169 -27.64 -30.17 3.63
CA GLU A 169 -26.34 -29.51 3.62
C GLU A 169 -25.19 -30.52 3.66
N LEU A 170 -24.00 -30.11 3.24
CA LEU A 170 -22.82 -30.97 3.27
C LEU A 170 -22.42 -31.31 4.72
N PRO A 171 -22.28 -32.61 5.07
CA PRO A 171 -21.92 -33.00 6.43
C PRO A 171 -20.56 -32.44 6.87
N ARG A 172 -20.44 -32.11 8.16
CA ARG A 172 -19.16 -31.66 8.74
C ARG A 172 -18.10 -32.74 8.64
N HIS A 173 -16.89 -32.32 8.25
CA HIS A 173 -15.74 -33.22 8.14
C HIS A 173 -15.36 -33.75 9.52
N LEU A 174 -14.91 -35.00 9.58
CA LEU A 174 -14.26 -35.59 10.73
C LEU A 174 -12.75 -35.31 10.65
N ILE A 175 -12.17 -34.90 11.78
CA ILE A 175 -10.74 -34.68 11.93
C ILE A 175 -10.25 -35.70 12.95
N ALA A 176 -9.29 -36.53 12.56
CA ALA A 176 -8.73 -37.58 13.41
C ALA A 176 -7.21 -37.57 13.38
N ARG A 177 -6.59 -37.67 14.56
CA ARG A 177 -5.14 -37.81 14.71
C ARG A 177 -4.78 -39.28 14.85
N VAL A 178 -3.98 -39.80 13.93
CA VAL A 178 -3.42 -41.14 14.00
C VAL A 178 -2.20 -41.12 14.93
N HIS A 179 -2.11 -42.08 15.85
CA HIS A 179 -1.05 -42.11 16.86
C HIS A 179 0.35 -42.26 16.21
N TYR A 180 0.50 -43.28 15.35
CA TYR A 180 1.76 -43.60 14.71
C TYR A 180 1.92 -42.93 13.34
N CYS A 181 3.09 -42.31 13.10
CA CYS A 181 3.41 -41.66 11.83
C CYS A 181 3.43 -42.61 10.62
N HIS A 182 4.03 -43.79 10.77
CA HIS A 182 4.10 -44.81 9.71
C HIS A 182 2.69 -45.30 9.32
N ALA A 183 1.83 -45.56 10.32
CA ALA A 183 0.44 -45.97 10.09
C ALA A 183 -0.32 -44.91 9.28
N PHE A 184 -0.14 -43.62 9.60
CA PHE A 184 -0.71 -42.52 8.83
C PHE A 184 -0.21 -42.49 7.38
N GLU A 185 1.08 -42.69 7.15
CA GLU A 185 1.65 -42.73 5.80
C GLU A 185 1.09 -43.89 4.97
N ASP A 186 0.98 -45.07 5.57
CA ASP A 186 0.46 -46.26 4.89
C ASP A 186 -1.04 -46.14 4.60
N ILE A 187 -1.82 -45.59 5.53
CA ILE A 187 -3.22 -45.21 5.29
C ILE A 187 -3.30 -44.25 4.10
N MET A 188 -2.50 -43.19 4.07
CA MET A 188 -2.53 -42.22 2.97
C MET A 188 -2.08 -42.82 1.64
N LYS A 189 -1.11 -43.75 1.62
CA LYS A 189 -0.72 -44.48 0.41
C LYS A 189 -1.90 -45.31 -0.12
N LYS A 190 -2.58 -46.06 0.76
CA LYS A 190 -3.77 -46.86 0.40
C LYS A 190 -4.91 -45.98 -0.11
N VAL A 191 -5.18 -44.86 0.55
CA VAL A 191 -6.18 -43.86 0.10
C VAL A 191 -5.88 -43.34 -1.30
N ILE A 192 -4.60 -43.08 -1.63
CA ILE A 192 -4.21 -42.57 -2.95
C ILE A 192 -4.30 -43.67 -4.03
N SER A 193 -3.98 -44.92 -3.69
CA SER A 193 -4.09 -46.05 -4.64
C SER A 193 -5.54 -46.46 -4.92
N THR A 194 -6.43 -46.29 -3.94
CA THR A 194 -7.85 -46.64 -4.06
C THR A 194 -8.62 -45.51 -4.73
N ARG A 195 -9.22 -45.77 -5.90
CA ARG A 195 -9.97 -44.74 -6.65
C ARG A 195 -11.27 -44.33 -5.98
N ASP A 196 -12.08 -45.30 -5.56
CA ASP A 196 -13.38 -45.06 -4.96
C ASP A 196 -13.45 -45.64 -3.55
N LEU A 197 -13.61 -44.73 -2.59
CA LEU A 197 -13.72 -45.02 -1.18
C LEU A 197 -15.21 -44.96 -0.80
N THR A 198 -15.79 -46.11 -0.44
CA THR A 198 -17.21 -46.24 -0.09
C THR A 198 -17.43 -46.93 1.25
N PHE A 199 -18.13 -46.27 2.18
CA PHE A 199 -18.49 -46.81 3.50
C PHE A 199 -19.99 -46.95 3.58
N GLN A 200 -20.51 -48.14 3.86
CA GLN A 200 -21.96 -48.39 3.97
C GLN A 200 -22.77 -47.83 2.77
N GLY A 201 -22.25 -48.01 1.56
CA GLY A 201 -22.85 -47.51 0.32
C GLY A 201 -22.68 -46.00 0.06
N GLN A 202 -21.95 -45.28 0.92
CA GLN A 202 -21.74 -43.84 0.78
C GLN A 202 -20.31 -43.48 0.38
N ARG A 203 -20.15 -42.59 -0.61
CA ARG A 203 -18.83 -42.13 -1.07
C ARG A 203 -18.17 -41.24 -0.02
N ILE A 204 -16.96 -41.60 0.39
CA ILE A 204 -16.15 -40.87 1.35
C ILE A 204 -14.88 -40.37 0.67
N GLN A 205 -14.40 -39.20 1.12
CA GLN A 205 -13.12 -38.67 0.71
C GLN A 205 -12.21 -38.49 1.92
N ILE A 206 -10.95 -38.91 1.80
CA ILE A 206 -9.95 -38.79 2.86
C ILE A 206 -8.79 -37.93 2.36
N PHE A 207 -8.44 -36.93 3.16
CA PHE A 207 -7.37 -35.98 2.86
C PHE A 207 -6.45 -35.81 4.06
N ARG A 208 -5.23 -35.31 3.81
CA ARG A 208 -4.39 -34.77 4.89
C ARG A 208 -4.99 -33.47 5.41
N ASP A 209 -5.02 -33.28 6.71
CA ASP A 209 -5.38 -32.00 7.29
C ASP A 209 -4.21 -31.02 7.14
N LEU A 210 -4.39 -30.00 6.29
CA LEU A 210 -3.36 -29.00 6.01
C LEU A 210 -3.80 -27.64 6.58
N PRO A 211 -2.85 -26.80 7.02
CA PRO A 211 -3.14 -25.41 7.38
C PRO A 211 -3.86 -24.69 6.24
N THR A 212 -4.81 -23.82 6.57
CA THR A 212 -5.66 -23.13 5.59
C THR A 212 -4.82 -22.35 4.56
N GLU A 213 -3.77 -21.68 5.01
CA GLU A 213 -2.86 -20.95 4.11
C GLU A 213 -2.11 -21.88 3.16
N VAL A 214 -1.66 -23.05 3.61
CA VAL A 214 -1.05 -24.06 2.72
C VAL A 214 -2.06 -24.57 1.69
N VAL A 215 -3.32 -24.77 2.08
CA VAL A 215 -4.39 -25.16 1.16
C VAL A 215 -4.61 -24.09 0.09
N LYS A 216 -4.66 -22.80 0.46
CA LYS A 216 -4.77 -21.67 -0.48
C LYS A 216 -3.59 -21.63 -1.45
N ARG A 217 -2.36 -21.71 -0.94
CA ARG A 217 -1.14 -21.74 -1.78
C ARG A 217 -1.12 -22.93 -2.74
N ARG A 218 -1.57 -24.11 -2.29
CA ARG A 218 -1.74 -25.30 -3.14
C ARG A 218 -2.83 -25.12 -4.19
N ALA A 219 -3.91 -24.42 -3.86
CA ALA A 219 -5.00 -24.13 -4.78
C ALA A 219 -4.53 -23.24 -5.95
N ALA A 220 -3.54 -22.37 -5.73
CA ALA A 220 -2.93 -21.56 -6.79
C ALA A 220 -2.29 -22.40 -7.92
N PHE A 221 -1.84 -23.63 -7.63
CA PHE A 221 -1.31 -24.54 -8.65
C PHE A 221 -2.40 -25.28 -9.45
N THR A 222 -3.69 -25.05 -9.19
CA THR A 222 -4.79 -25.78 -9.86
C THR A 222 -4.80 -25.59 -11.38
N PRO A 223 -4.66 -24.36 -11.92
CA PRO A 223 -4.56 -24.15 -13.37
C PRO A 223 -3.37 -24.91 -13.98
N THR A 224 -2.19 -24.80 -13.37
CA THR A 224 -0.99 -25.51 -13.83
C THR A 224 -1.18 -27.01 -13.84
N ARG A 225 -1.77 -27.59 -12.78
CA ARG A 225 -2.06 -29.03 -12.70
C ARG A 225 -3.07 -29.48 -13.76
N LYS A 226 -4.02 -28.61 -14.14
CA LYS A 226 -4.96 -28.90 -15.23
C LYS A 226 -4.19 -29.02 -16.56
N THR A 227 -3.33 -28.05 -16.87
CA THR A 227 -2.50 -28.06 -18.09
C THR A 227 -1.52 -29.22 -18.15
N LEU A 228 -0.96 -29.66 -17.01
CA LEU A 228 -0.02 -30.78 -16.96
C LEU A 228 -0.71 -32.16 -17.07
N ARG A 229 -2.01 -32.24 -16.77
CA ARG A 229 -2.75 -33.51 -16.80
C ARG A 229 -2.84 -34.10 -18.21
N ASP A 230 -2.98 -33.23 -19.20
CA ASP A 230 -3.23 -33.64 -20.59
C ASP A 230 -1.94 -33.88 -21.38
N LYS A 231 -0.77 -33.79 -20.74
CA LYS A 231 0.54 -33.93 -21.39
C LYS A 231 1.09 -35.35 -21.25
N PRO A 232 1.40 -36.05 -22.36
CA PRO A 232 2.00 -37.38 -22.31
C PRO A 232 3.40 -37.33 -21.70
N GLY A 233 3.79 -38.38 -20.98
CA GLY A 233 5.12 -38.50 -20.34
C GLY A 233 5.33 -37.62 -19.11
N VAL A 234 4.36 -36.77 -18.73
CA VAL A 234 4.45 -35.87 -17.58
C VAL A 234 3.77 -36.49 -16.35
N ARG A 235 4.50 -36.60 -15.24
CA ARG A 235 3.95 -36.86 -13.90
C ARG A 235 4.16 -35.64 -13.03
N PHE A 236 3.22 -35.35 -12.14
CA PHE A 236 3.37 -34.24 -11.19
C PHE A 236 2.79 -34.57 -9.82
N GLY A 237 3.28 -33.89 -8.80
CA GLY A 237 2.83 -34.03 -7.42
C GLY A 237 3.12 -32.78 -6.60
N LEU A 238 2.30 -32.54 -5.57
CA LEU A 238 2.50 -31.43 -4.63
C LEU A 238 3.19 -31.93 -3.36
N LEU A 239 4.39 -31.41 -3.10
CA LEU A 239 5.14 -31.62 -1.87
C LEU A 239 4.74 -30.56 -0.82
N TYR A 240 4.86 -30.94 0.45
CA TYR A 240 4.66 -30.01 1.56
C TYR A 240 5.79 -28.97 1.63
N PRO A 241 5.51 -27.69 1.97
CA PRO A 241 4.17 -27.13 2.13
C PRO A 241 3.45 -26.94 0.78
N ASP A 242 4.10 -26.35 -0.20
CA ASP A 242 3.48 -25.82 -1.42
C ASP A 242 4.44 -25.87 -2.63
N LYS A 243 5.14 -26.99 -2.84
CA LYS A 243 6.06 -27.17 -3.97
C LYS A 243 5.49 -28.11 -5.01
N LEU A 244 5.45 -27.70 -6.28
CA LEU A 244 5.02 -28.57 -7.38
C LEU A 244 6.24 -29.29 -7.95
N ARG A 245 6.29 -30.61 -7.77
CA ARG A 245 7.26 -31.48 -8.44
C ARG A 245 6.68 -31.92 -9.77
N VAL A 246 7.40 -31.68 -10.86
CA VAL A 246 7.06 -32.19 -12.19
C VAL A 246 8.19 -33.11 -12.64
N SER A 247 7.84 -34.23 -13.24
CA SER A 247 8.80 -35.14 -13.86
C SER A 247 8.34 -35.49 -15.27
N HIS A 248 9.26 -35.44 -16.23
CA HIS A 248 9.02 -35.79 -17.62
C HIS A 248 10.07 -36.79 -18.07
N ASN A 249 9.67 -37.97 -18.54
CA ASN A 249 10.57 -39.04 -18.99
C ASN A 249 11.75 -39.24 -18.02
N GLU A 250 11.44 -39.41 -16.74
CA GLU A 250 12.38 -39.66 -15.62
C GLU A 250 13.26 -38.47 -15.16
N LEU A 251 13.28 -37.33 -15.88
CA LEU A 251 13.88 -36.09 -15.37
C LEU A 251 12.93 -35.37 -14.41
N CYS A 252 13.40 -35.13 -13.18
CA CYS A 252 12.65 -34.43 -12.12
C CYS A 252 13.04 -32.95 -12.02
N LEU A 253 12.05 -32.06 -12.12
CA LEU A 253 12.21 -30.62 -11.98
C LEU A 253 11.36 -30.10 -10.81
N PRO A 254 11.98 -29.57 -9.73
CA PRO A 254 11.24 -28.91 -8.67
C PRO A 254 10.84 -27.50 -9.12
N CYS A 255 9.54 -27.19 -9.02
CA CYS A 255 8.99 -25.88 -9.34
C CYS A 255 8.51 -25.19 -8.06
N VAL A 256 8.96 -23.96 -7.82
CA VAL A 256 8.51 -23.12 -6.70
C VAL A 256 7.74 -21.93 -7.27
N LEU A 257 6.55 -21.66 -6.73
CA LEU A 257 5.78 -20.48 -7.10
C LEU A 257 6.33 -19.29 -6.30
N LYS A 258 6.98 -18.35 -6.97
CA LYS A 258 7.26 -17.02 -6.42
C LYS A 258 6.39 -16.04 -7.19
N SER A 259 5.49 -15.34 -6.50
CA SER A 259 4.75 -14.19 -7.05
C SER A 259 4.16 -14.47 -8.45
N HIS A 260 3.16 -15.36 -8.53
CA HIS A 260 2.48 -15.78 -9.76
C HIS A 260 3.36 -16.39 -10.87
N THR A 261 4.67 -16.54 -10.64
CA THR A 261 5.64 -17.08 -11.61
C THR A 261 6.16 -18.43 -11.14
N ILE A 262 6.15 -19.42 -12.02
CA ILE A 262 6.70 -20.76 -11.75
C ILE A 262 8.19 -20.75 -12.09
N ILE A 263 9.05 -20.81 -11.06
CA ILE A 263 10.50 -20.92 -11.27
C ILE A 263 10.88 -22.40 -11.20
N ILE A 264 11.40 -22.92 -12.33
CA ILE A 264 11.98 -24.25 -12.42
C ILE A 264 13.42 -24.18 -11.88
N THR A 265 13.66 -24.67 -10.67
CA THR A 265 15.00 -24.67 -10.07
C THR A 265 15.72 -25.99 -10.35
N ARG A 266 16.17 -26.20 -11.59
CA ARG A 266 17.37 -26.98 -11.94
C ARG A 266 17.60 -26.86 -13.45
N LEU A 267 18.79 -26.38 -13.80
CA LEU A 267 19.30 -26.17 -15.14
C LEU A 267 19.18 -27.47 -15.96
N PHE A 268 18.25 -27.52 -16.92
CA PHE A 268 18.39 -28.26 -18.17
C PHE A 268 17.38 -27.65 -19.15
N ILE A 269 17.92 -27.03 -20.20
CA ILE A 269 17.17 -26.47 -21.33
C ILE A 269 16.57 -27.66 -22.07
N ILE A 270 15.31 -28.00 -21.75
CA ILE A 270 14.45 -28.78 -22.65
C ILE A 270 13.61 -27.72 -23.39
N PRO A 271 13.49 -27.77 -24.74
CA PRO A 271 12.73 -26.78 -25.49
C PRO A 271 11.24 -27.04 -25.30
N PHE A 272 10.73 -26.75 -24.10
CA PHE A 272 9.30 -26.74 -23.83
C PHE A 272 8.85 -25.29 -23.89
N ARG A 273 8.39 -24.86 -25.08
CA ARG A 273 7.64 -23.61 -25.24
C ARG A 273 6.43 -23.68 -24.30
N PHE A 274 6.55 -23.08 -23.11
CA PHE A 274 5.39 -22.62 -22.36
C PHE A 274 4.80 -21.48 -23.18
N GLY A 275 3.78 -21.77 -23.98
CA GLY A 275 3.04 -20.73 -24.69
C GLY A 275 2.44 -19.74 -23.68
N ASP A 276 3.02 -18.54 -23.62
CA ASP A 276 2.45 -17.20 -23.48
C ASP A 276 1.05 -17.06 -22.85
N LYS A 277 0.79 -17.69 -21.70
CA LYS A 277 -0.47 -17.49 -20.95
C LYS A 277 -0.30 -17.26 -19.45
N LEU A 278 0.86 -16.78 -19.00
CA LEU A 278 1.09 -16.40 -17.59
C LEU A 278 1.47 -14.93 -17.37
N GLN A 279 1.37 -14.05 -18.37
CA GLN A 279 1.71 -12.63 -18.21
C GLN A 279 0.55 -11.63 -18.21
N ASN A 280 -0.69 -12.01 -18.54
CA ASN A 280 -1.78 -11.04 -18.61
C ASN A 280 -2.83 -11.32 -17.54
N ASN A 281 -2.67 -10.66 -16.40
CA ASN A 281 -3.75 -10.09 -15.58
C ASN A 281 -3.13 -9.23 -14.47
N LEU A 282 -2.59 -8.08 -14.88
CA LEU A 282 -2.54 -6.86 -14.09
C LEU A 282 -3.15 -5.76 -14.97
N ILE A 283 -4.43 -5.47 -14.73
CA ILE A 283 -4.99 -4.12 -14.77
C ILE A 283 -5.58 -3.91 -13.38
#